data_AF-A0A8J8Q514-F1
#
_entry.id   AF-A0A8J8Q514-F1
#
_cell.length_a   1.000
_cell.length_b   1.000
_cell.length_c   1.000
_cell.angle_alpha   90.00
_cell.angle_beta   90.00
_cell.angle_gamma   90.00
#
_symmetry.space_group_name_H-M   'P 1'
#
loop_
_entity.id
_entity.type
_entity.pdbx_description
1 polymer ?
#
loop_
_entity_poly.entity_id
_entity_poly.type
_entity_poly.pdbx_seq_one_letter_code
_entity_poly.pdbx_strand_id
1 'polypeptide(L)'
;MLRQSLEGIVVFTLNEGWLVFGLNEGWLVFGLNEGWLVFGLNEGWLVFGLNEGWLVFGLNEGWLVFGLNEGWLGFELNGGGWV
;
A
#
# COMPACT_ATOMS: atom_id res chain seq x y z
N MET A 1 4.73 -16.38 -0.53
CA MET A 1 5.47 -15.60 0.48
C MET A 1 6.76 -15.10 -0.17
N LEU A 2 6.71 -13.95 -0.83
CA LEU A 2 7.85 -13.31 -1.49
C LEU A 2 8.25 -12.12 -0.63
N ARG A 3 9.24 -12.29 0.25
CA ARG A 3 9.87 -11.16 0.94
C ARG A 3 10.91 -10.60 -0.02
N GLN A 4 10.49 -9.80 -0.99
CA GLN A 4 11.44 -9.01 -1.76
C GLN A 4 11.73 -7.72 -0.99
N SER A 5 12.99 -7.53 -0.61
CA SER A 5 13.51 -6.19 -0.34
C SER A 5 13.59 -5.49 -1.69
N LEU A 6 12.48 -4.90 -2.11
CA LEU A 6 12.41 -4.08 -3.31
C LEU A 6 12.88 -2.68 -2.92
N GLU A 7 14.00 -2.28 -3.49
CA GLU A 7 14.40 -0.87 -3.58
C GLU A 7 13.98 -0.38 -4.96
N GLY A 8 13.18 0.68 -5.02
CA GLY A 8 12.77 1.31 -6.28
C GLY A 8 11.26 1.51 -6.45
N ILE A 9 10.81 1.50 -7.70
CA ILE A 9 9.40 1.76 -8.07
C ILE A 9 8.69 0.44 -8.32
N VAL A 10 7.57 0.21 -7.64
CA VAL A 10 6.70 -0.95 -7.81
C VAL A 10 5.34 -0.48 -8.30
N VAL A 11 4.89 -1.03 -9.43
CA VAL A 11 3.57 -0.75 -10.00
C VAL A 11 2.87 -2.04 -10.39
N PHE A 12 1.66 -2.27 -9.90
CA PHE A 12 0.83 -3.40 -10.31
C PHE A 12 -0.66 -3.10 -10.19
N THR A 13 -1.46 -3.87 -10.93
CA THR A 13 -2.92 -3.83 -10.84
C THR A 13 -3.43 -5.26 -10.71
N LEU A 14 -4.38 -5.48 -9.81
CA LEU A 14 -4.98 -6.78 -9.54
C LEU A 14 -6.49 -6.65 -9.66
N ASN A 15 -7.13 -7.59 -10.36
CA ASN A 15 -8.59 -7.62 -10.39
C ASN A 15 -9.13 -8.23 -9.10
N GLU A 16 -8.62 -9.41 -8.74
CA GLU A 16 -8.98 -10.10 -7.52
C GLU A 16 -7.73 -10.66 -6.86
N GLY A 17 -7.67 -10.64 -5.53
CA GLY A 17 -6.67 -11.42 -4.82
C GLY A 17 -6.27 -10.90 -3.46
N TRP A 18 -5.20 -11.51 -2.96
CA TRP A 18 -4.62 -11.21 -1.66
C TRP A 18 -3.16 -10.89 -1.86
N LEU A 19 -2.72 -9.76 -1.34
CA LEU A 19 -1.34 -9.33 -1.46
C LEU A 19 -0.77 -8.96 -0.09
N VAL A 20 0.46 -9.42 0.17
CA VAL A 20 1.21 -9.10 1.37
C VAL A 20 2.66 -8.87 1.01
N PHE A 21 3.20 -7.69 1.33
CA PHE A 21 4.61 -7.35 1.06
C PHE A 21 5.09 -6.20 1.94
N GLY A 22 6.39 -5.95 1.92
CA GLY A 22 7.00 -4.83 2.64
C GLY A 22 8.14 -4.23 1.82
N LEU A 23 8.34 -2.93 1.98
CA LEU A 23 9.33 -2.13 1.28
C LEU A 23 10.15 -1.35 2.32
N ASN A 24 11.47 -1.34 2.17
CA ASN A 24 12.33 -0.49 2.98
C ASN A 24 12.32 0.94 2.42
N GLU A 25 12.65 1.10 1.15
CA GLU A 25 12.70 2.40 0.48
C GLU A 25 12.06 2.28 -0.91
N GLY A 26 11.16 3.19 -1.27
CA GLY A 26 10.65 3.20 -2.63
C GLY A 26 9.35 3.95 -2.89
N TRP A 27 8.84 3.77 -4.10
CA TRP A 27 7.57 4.30 -4.54
C TRP A 27 6.65 3.16 -4.92
N LEU A 28 5.46 3.13 -4.33
CA LEU A 28 4.48 2.08 -4.56
C LEU A 28 3.21 2.69 -5.16
N VAL A 29 2.82 2.19 -6.32
CA VAL A 29 1.54 2.51 -6.95
C VAL A 29 0.76 1.23 -7.21
N PHE A 30 -0.46 1.09 -6.69
CA PHE A 30 -1.28 -0.07 -7.01
C PHE A 30 -2.77 0.21 -7.10
N GLY A 31 -3.47 -0.63 -7.86
CA GLY A 31 -4.93 -0.69 -7.92
C GLY A 31 -5.43 -2.10 -7.65
N LEU A 32 -6.44 -2.23 -6.80
CA LEU A 32 -7.12 -3.49 -6.52
C LEU A 32 -8.62 -3.29 -6.70
N ASN A 33 -9.26 -4.13 -7.52
CA ASN A 33 -10.71 -4.08 -7.68
C ASN A 33 -11.39 -4.80 -6.50
N GLU A 34 -11.08 -6.07 -6.26
CA GLU A 34 -11.61 -6.83 -5.13
C GLU A 34 -10.50 -7.53 -4.35
N GLY A 35 -10.46 -7.37 -3.03
CA GLY A 35 -9.64 -8.25 -2.19
C GLY A 35 -9.04 -7.65 -0.93
N TRP A 36 -7.93 -8.26 -0.50
CA TRP A 36 -7.31 -7.96 0.79
C TRP A 36 -5.84 -7.61 0.58
N LEU A 37 -5.41 -6.50 1.17
CA LEU A 37 -4.04 -6.07 1.08
C LEU A 37 -3.50 -5.72 2.47
N VAL A 38 -2.30 -6.21 2.74
CA VAL A 38 -1.52 -5.84 3.92
C VAL A 38 -0.10 -5.46 3.49
N PHE A 39 0.37 -4.25 3.81
CA PHE A 39 1.76 -3.89 3.51
C PHE A 39 2.39 -2.94 4.51
N GLY A 40 3.73 -2.84 4.48
CA GLY A 40 4.50 -1.87 5.26
C GLY A 40 5.53 -1.17 4.39
N LEU A 41 5.68 0.15 4.56
CA LEU A 41 6.72 0.95 3.90
C LEU A 41 7.49 1.71 4.98
N ASN A 42 8.82 1.55 5.01
CA ASN A 42 9.64 2.29 5.98
C ASN A 42 9.82 3.74 5.50
N GLU A 43 10.34 3.95 4.29
CA GLU A 43 10.53 5.28 3.72
C GLU A 43 10.01 5.34 2.28
N GLY A 44 9.17 6.33 1.95
CA GLY A 44 8.83 6.58 0.55
C GLY A 44 7.44 7.13 0.27
N TRP A 45 6.96 6.86 -0.94
CA TRP A 45 5.69 7.39 -1.44
C TRP A 45 4.76 6.27 -1.83
N LEU A 46 3.49 6.46 -1.49
CA LEU A 46 2.46 5.48 -1.69
C LEU A 46 1.24 6.10 -2.36
N VAL A 47 0.79 5.49 -3.44
CA VAL A 47 -0.46 5.85 -4.12
C VAL A 47 -1.28 4.58 -4.36
N PHE A 48 -2.53 4.55 -3.92
CA PHE A 48 -3.37 3.39 -4.21
C PHE A 48 -4.86 3.65 -4.38
N GLY A 49 -5.51 2.72 -5.09
CA GLY A 49 -6.96 2.62 -5.21
C GLY A 49 -7.46 1.23 -4.85
N LEU A 50 -8.50 1.17 -4.02
CA LEU A 50 -9.24 -0.06 -3.71
C LEU A 50 -10.73 0.16 -4.01
N ASN A 51 -11.33 -0.68 -4.85
CA ASN A 51 -12.77 -0.61 -5.11
C ASN A 51 -13.56 -1.35 -4.02
N GLU A 52 -13.25 -2.62 -3.75
CA GLU A 52 -13.93 -3.45 -2.76
C GLU A 52 -12.93 -4.26 -1.92
N GLY A 53 -13.00 -4.14 -0.59
CA GLY A 53 -12.37 -5.10 0.32
C GLY A 53 -11.67 -4.51 1.53
N TRP A 54 -10.49 -5.02 1.87
CA TRP A 54 -9.82 -4.69 3.13
C TRP A 54 -8.38 -4.28 2.91
N LEU A 55 -8.00 -3.18 3.54
CA LEU A 55 -6.65 -2.67 3.49
C LEU A 55 -6.10 -2.41 4.89
N VAL A 56 -4.91 -2.95 5.16
CA VAL A 56 -4.11 -2.65 6.34
C VAL A 56 -2.73 -2.20 5.91
N PHE A 57 -2.24 -1.05 6.38
CA PHE A 57 -0.87 -0.65 6.09
C PHE A 57 -0.17 0.14 7.19
N GLY A 58 1.16 0.10 7.17
CA GLY A 58 2.04 0.94 7.99
C GLY A 58 2.99 1.76 7.13
N LEU A 59 3.15 3.03 7.46
CA LEU A 59 4.15 3.93 6.86
C LEU A 59 4.96 4.61 7.98
N ASN A 60 6.29 4.57 7.91
CA ASN A 60 7.15 5.19 8.92
C ASN A 60 7.69 6.58 8.53
N GLU A 61 8.02 6.81 7.26
CA GLU A 61 8.36 8.14 6.75
C GLU A 61 7.92 8.30 5.30
N GLY A 62 7.33 9.45 4.99
CA GLY A 62 6.98 9.83 3.62
C GLY A 62 5.51 10.20 3.44
N TRP A 63 4.94 9.87 2.28
CA TRP A 63 3.67 10.41 1.82
C TRP A 63 2.72 9.33 1.30
N LEU A 64 1.44 9.57 1.53
CA LEU A 64 0.36 8.65 1.22
C LEU A 64 -0.74 9.38 0.46
N VAL A 65 -1.20 8.78 -0.64
CA VAL A 65 -2.44 9.13 -1.33
C VAL A 65 -3.27 7.87 -1.52
N PHE A 66 -4.57 7.93 -1.20
CA PHE A 66 -5.44 6.78 -1.35
C PHE A 66 -6.86 7.10 -1.82
N GLY A 67 -7.46 6.12 -2.51
CA GLY A 67 -8.89 6.05 -2.79
C GLY A 67 -9.47 4.72 -2.35
N LEU A 68 -10.59 4.75 -1.63
CA LEU A 68 -11.37 3.58 -1.26
C LEU A 68 -12.83 3.83 -1.65
N ASN A 69 -13.45 2.92 -2.39
CA ASN A 69 -14.88 3.00 -2.70
C ASN A 69 -15.71 2.28 -1.62
N GLU A 70 -15.52 0.96 -1.47
CA GLU A 70 -16.22 0.14 -0.49
C GLU A 70 -15.22 -0.76 0.26
N GLY A 71 -15.33 -0.80 1.59
CA GLY A 71 -14.44 -1.64 2.38
C GLY A 71 -13.99 -1.04 3.71
N TRP A 72 -12.91 -1.61 4.23
CA TRP A 72 -12.33 -1.24 5.52
C TRP A 72 -10.87 -0.86 5.36
N LEU A 73 -10.49 0.21 6.06
CA LEU A 73 -9.14 0.76 6.08
C LEU A 73 -8.60 0.79 7.50
N GLY A 74 -7.45 0.16 7.71
CA GLY A 74 -6.61 0.32 8.90
C GLY A 74 -5.25 0.88 8.50
N PHE A 75 -4.79 1.93 9.19
CA PHE A 75 -3.49 2.51 8.93
C PHE A 75 -2.74 2.91 10.20
N GLU A 76 -1.42 2.77 10.15
CA GLU A 76 -0.50 3.32 11.14
C GLU A 76 0.49 4.24 10.41
N LEU A 77 0.59 5.49 10.87
CA LEU A 77 1.54 6.47 10.36
C LEU A 77 2.46 6.89 11.49
N ASN A 78 3.74 6.60 11.33
CA ASN A 78 4.80 7.27 12.05
C ASN A 78 5.43 8.28 11.06
N GLY A 79 5.94 9.43 11.51
CA GLY A 79 6.83 10.32 10.74
C GLY A 79 6.36 11.04 9.44
N GLY A 80 5.12 10.93 8.96
CA GLY A 80 4.70 11.46 7.63
C GLY A 80 4.13 12.90 7.57
N GLY A 81 4.32 13.57 6.42
CA GLY A 81 3.61 14.82 6.05
C GLY A 81 2.31 14.51 5.28
N TRP A 82 1.25 15.29 5.49
CA TRP A 82 -0.07 15.06 4.91
C TRP A 82 -0.25 15.85 3.60
N VAL A 83 -0.64 15.21 2.49
CA VAL A 83 -1.35 15.83 1.34
C VAL A 83 -2.57 15.00 1.02
#